data_AF-Q54FS7-F1
#
_entry.id   AF-Q54FS7-F1
#
_cell.length_a   1.000
_cell.length_b   1.000
_cell.length_c   1.000
_cell.angle_alpha   90.00
_cell.angle_beta   90.00
_cell.angle_gamma   90.00
#
_symmetry.space_group_name_H-M   'P 1'
#
loop_
_entity.id
_entity.type
_entity.pdbx_description
1 polymer ?
#
loop_
_entity_poly.entity_id
_entity_poly.type
_entity_poly.pdbx_seq_one_letter_code
_entity_poly.pdbx_strand_id
1 'polypeptide(L)'
;MLLDEFKEKLEPGVLPNGIKYLEIGDIITLLVVGSIPPGIIPSYPPNEGVRFLTLHKIKSEVNIGSIPVSVSRLNLKDGFSQTLQPGVIPKTVKTVILQEITKPLIIGSIPNTVFTIEFHKGFNQLLTAGIIPEGVYSLEFHQVKDLLIVGSIPNSIYSLFLKEGFDQKISPGIITNGVGLLHLGEIKQPLLVNSIPNSVTNLYITKGFNQSLTPGIIPNSIKELTLGTDNIQLVEGSIPKTIQKIIISGDIEPSFLNVCKLDKSIQIDSNY
;
A
#
# COMPACT_ATOMS: atom_id res chain seq x y z
N MET A 1 -18.67 -14.57 -1.32
CA MET A 1 -19.01 -15.75 -0.51
C MET A 1 -18.09 -15.75 0.70
N LEU A 2 -18.65 -15.94 1.91
CA LEU A 2 -17.89 -16.06 3.16
C LEU A 2 -17.99 -17.51 3.64
N LEU A 3 -16.86 -18.10 4.01
CA LEU A 3 -16.73 -19.41 4.63
C LEU A 3 -15.93 -19.23 5.92
N ASP A 4 -16.60 -19.20 7.06
CA ASP A 4 -15.96 -19.04 8.37
C ASP A 4 -16.27 -20.26 9.25
N GLU A 5 -15.36 -20.57 10.19
CA GLU A 5 -15.49 -21.67 11.16
C GLU A 5 -15.73 -23.06 10.53
N PHE A 6 -15.26 -23.27 9.29
CA PHE A 6 -15.45 -24.53 8.58
C PHE A 6 -14.56 -25.64 9.17
N LYS A 7 -15.17 -26.60 9.86
CA LYS A 7 -14.47 -27.68 10.58
C LYS A 7 -14.12 -28.89 9.71
N GLU A 8 -14.78 -29.03 8.58
CA GLU A 8 -14.52 -30.12 7.64
C GLU A 8 -13.40 -29.73 6.66
N LYS A 9 -12.86 -30.72 5.94
CA LYS A 9 -11.89 -30.46 4.89
C LYS A 9 -12.62 -29.83 3.71
N LEU A 10 -12.20 -28.65 3.25
CA LEU A 10 -12.75 -28.06 2.03
C LEU A 10 -12.22 -28.86 0.83
N GLU A 11 -13.01 -29.76 0.26
CA GLU A 11 -12.59 -30.59 -0.87
C GLU A 11 -12.75 -29.88 -2.23
N PRO A 12 -11.94 -30.23 -3.26
CA PRO A 12 -12.14 -29.73 -4.61
C PRO A 12 -13.57 -29.98 -5.12
N GLY A 13 -14.19 -28.96 -5.71
CA GLY A 13 -15.54 -29.04 -6.27
C GLY A 13 -16.68 -28.72 -5.29
N VAL A 14 -16.40 -28.53 -3.99
CA VAL A 14 -17.41 -28.11 -2.99
C VAL A 14 -17.90 -26.69 -3.26
N LEU A 15 -16.99 -25.79 -3.65
CA LEU A 15 -17.34 -24.41 -3.93
C LEU A 15 -17.89 -24.25 -5.36
N PRO A 16 -19.01 -23.53 -5.54
CA PRO A 16 -19.57 -23.32 -6.86
C PRO A 16 -18.61 -22.56 -7.77
N ASN A 17 -18.60 -22.94 -9.04
CA ASN A 17 -17.93 -22.15 -10.07
C ASN A 17 -18.59 -20.76 -10.20
N GLY A 18 -17.81 -19.76 -10.57
CA GLY A 18 -18.29 -18.38 -10.78
C GLY A 18 -18.18 -17.46 -9.55
N ILE A 19 -17.73 -17.94 -8.39
CA ILE A 19 -17.41 -17.08 -7.25
C ILE A 19 -16.26 -16.14 -7.64
N LYS A 20 -16.49 -14.82 -7.65
CA LYS A 20 -15.45 -13.81 -7.89
C LYS A 20 -14.77 -13.33 -6.60
N TYR A 21 -15.53 -13.26 -5.51
CA TYR A 21 -15.10 -12.78 -4.20
C TYR A 21 -15.28 -13.92 -3.19
N LEU A 22 -14.19 -14.40 -2.63
CA LEU A 22 -14.20 -15.46 -1.63
C LEU A 22 -13.44 -15.00 -0.39
N GLU A 23 -14.06 -15.15 0.76
CA GLU A 23 -13.43 -14.96 2.06
C GLU A 23 -13.48 -16.30 2.80
N ILE A 24 -12.31 -16.76 3.25
CA ILE A 24 -12.14 -18.01 3.99
C ILE A 24 -11.51 -17.69 5.34
N GLY A 25 -12.16 -18.16 6.38
CA GLY A 25 -11.90 -17.83 7.77
C GLY A 25 -11.88 -19.06 8.66
N ASP A 26 -11.02 -19.01 9.68
CA ASP A 26 -11.03 -19.92 10.84
C ASP A 26 -11.20 -21.41 10.48
N ILE A 27 -10.58 -21.81 9.37
CA ILE A 27 -10.49 -23.22 8.99
C ILE A 27 -9.36 -23.86 9.79
N ILE A 28 -9.68 -24.97 10.45
CA ILE A 28 -8.71 -25.80 11.17
C ILE A 28 -8.05 -26.84 10.25
N THR A 29 -8.67 -27.09 9.10
CA THR A 29 -8.22 -28.08 8.11
C THR A 29 -7.34 -27.44 7.05
N LEU A 30 -6.40 -28.23 6.50
CA LEU A 30 -5.52 -27.81 5.40
C LEU A 30 -6.33 -27.29 4.21
N LEU A 31 -5.93 -26.12 3.70
CA LEU A 31 -6.42 -25.60 2.42
C LEU A 31 -5.82 -26.47 1.30
N VAL A 32 -6.60 -27.39 0.74
CA VAL A 32 -6.09 -28.35 -0.25
C VAL A 32 -6.02 -27.69 -1.64
N VAL A 33 -5.03 -28.11 -2.43
CA VAL A 33 -4.91 -27.69 -3.82
C VAL A 33 -6.20 -28.06 -4.57
N GLY A 34 -6.82 -27.07 -5.22
CA GLY A 34 -8.08 -27.23 -5.96
C GLY A 34 -9.35 -26.99 -5.14
N SER A 35 -9.26 -26.77 -3.82
CA SER A 35 -10.43 -26.45 -2.97
C SER A 35 -11.06 -25.10 -3.31
N ILE A 36 -10.24 -24.14 -3.76
CA ILE A 36 -10.70 -22.86 -4.28
C ILE A 36 -10.82 -22.98 -5.80
N PRO A 37 -12.01 -22.69 -6.40
CA PRO A 37 -12.22 -22.82 -7.84
C PRO A 37 -11.20 -22.00 -8.63
N PRO A 38 -10.36 -22.66 -9.47
CA PRO A 38 -9.22 -21.99 -10.09
C PRO A 38 -9.56 -21.04 -11.23
N GLY A 39 -10.83 -20.97 -11.59
CA GLY A 39 -11.27 -20.39 -12.85
C GLY A 39 -10.90 -21.29 -14.02
N ILE A 40 -11.76 -21.34 -15.03
CA ILE A 40 -11.42 -22.01 -16.28
C ILE A 40 -10.67 -20.97 -17.12
N ILE A 41 -9.36 -21.16 -17.33
CA ILE A 41 -8.59 -20.32 -18.25
C ILE A 41 -8.30 -21.19 -19.48
N PRO A 42 -8.81 -20.87 -20.70
CA PRO A 42 -9.46 -19.65 -21.14
C PRO A 42 -10.96 -19.90 -21.43
N SER A 43 -11.82 -19.94 -20.42
CA SER A 43 -13.26 -19.73 -20.70
C SER A 43 -13.49 -18.23 -20.89
N TYR A 44 -14.19 -17.88 -21.97
CA TYR A 44 -14.72 -16.54 -22.17
C TYR A 44 -16.17 -16.55 -21.67
N PRO A 45 -16.61 -15.58 -20.84
CA PRO A 45 -15.85 -14.42 -20.41
C PRO A 45 -14.77 -14.80 -19.40
N PRO A 46 -13.65 -14.03 -19.32
CA PRO A 46 -12.49 -14.29 -18.45
C PRO A 46 -12.80 -14.11 -16.94
N ASN A 47 -14.03 -14.37 -16.52
CA ASN A 47 -14.59 -14.04 -15.23
C ASN A 47 -14.94 -15.28 -14.39
N GLU A 48 -14.54 -16.47 -14.84
CA GLU A 48 -14.69 -17.68 -14.04
C GLU A 48 -13.54 -17.81 -13.05
N GLY A 49 -13.87 -18.14 -11.80
CA GLY A 49 -12.91 -18.32 -10.71
C GLY A 49 -12.77 -17.13 -9.77
N VAL A 50 -12.17 -17.41 -8.62
CA VAL A 50 -11.96 -16.42 -7.56
C VAL A 50 -10.94 -15.40 -8.01
N ARG A 51 -11.31 -14.11 -8.03
CA ARG A 51 -10.44 -12.98 -8.35
C ARG A 51 -9.94 -12.26 -7.11
N PHE A 52 -10.80 -12.17 -6.10
CA PHE A 52 -10.51 -11.56 -4.81
C PHE A 52 -10.61 -12.65 -3.75
N LEU A 53 -9.48 -12.99 -3.14
CA LEU A 53 -9.40 -13.99 -2.09
C LEU A 53 -8.97 -13.30 -0.79
N THR A 54 -9.78 -13.44 0.25
CA THR A 54 -9.41 -13.08 1.61
C THR A 54 -9.20 -14.35 2.42
N LEU A 55 -8.07 -14.45 3.10
CA LEU A 55 -7.73 -15.52 4.03
C LEU A 55 -7.54 -14.90 5.42
N HIS A 56 -8.36 -15.30 6.38
CA HIS A 56 -8.30 -14.79 7.74
C HIS A 56 -8.28 -15.90 8.79
N LYS A 57 -7.60 -15.68 9.91
CA LYS A 57 -7.44 -16.68 11.00
C LYS A 57 -6.93 -18.06 10.54
N ILE A 58 -6.21 -18.14 9.42
CA ILE A 58 -5.72 -19.42 8.88
C ILE A 58 -4.57 -19.95 9.74
N LYS A 59 -4.78 -21.12 10.36
CA LYS A 59 -3.82 -21.83 11.23
C LYS A 59 -3.22 -23.09 10.60
N SER A 60 -3.84 -23.61 9.55
CA SER A 60 -3.30 -24.71 8.75
C SER A 60 -2.33 -24.20 7.70
N GLU A 61 -1.39 -25.03 7.28
CA GLU A 61 -0.46 -24.69 6.19
C GLU A 61 -1.21 -24.35 4.88
N VAL A 62 -0.69 -23.36 4.14
CA VAL A 62 -1.17 -22.99 2.81
C VAL A 62 -0.10 -23.42 1.81
N ASN A 63 -0.34 -24.55 1.14
CA ASN A 63 0.61 -25.15 0.22
C ASN A 63 0.66 -24.41 -1.12
N ILE A 64 1.77 -24.56 -1.84
CA ILE A 64 1.88 -24.11 -3.23
C ILE A 64 0.72 -24.69 -4.06
N GLY A 65 0.02 -23.82 -4.80
CA GLY A 65 -1.15 -24.19 -5.60
C GLY A 65 -2.50 -24.13 -4.86
N SER A 66 -2.51 -23.89 -3.55
CA SER A 66 -3.77 -23.76 -2.78
C SER A 66 -4.48 -22.44 -3.09
N ILE A 67 -3.71 -21.39 -3.39
CA ILE A 67 -4.23 -20.12 -3.94
C ILE A 67 -4.28 -20.27 -5.47
N PRO A 68 -5.45 -20.15 -6.11
CA PRO A 68 -5.55 -20.40 -7.53
C PRO A 68 -5.00 -19.26 -8.39
N VAL A 69 -4.59 -19.62 -9.60
CA VAL A 69 -4.04 -18.67 -10.59
C VAL A 69 -5.05 -17.61 -11.06
N SER A 70 -6.36 -17.81 -10.85
CA SER A 70 -7.37 -16.77 -11.11
C SER A 70 -7.26 -15.59 -10.14
N VAL A 71 -6.67 -15.75 -8.96
CA VAL A 71 -6.62 -14.69 -7.94
C VAL A 71 -5.74 -13.54 -8.45
N SER A 72 -6.33 -12.34 -8.48
CA SER A 72 -5.63 -11.10 -8.82
C SER A 72 -5.40 -10.23 -7.59
N ARG A 73 -6.27 -10.30 -6.58
CA ARG A 73 -6.10 -9.63 -5.29
C ARG A 73 -6.18 -10.63 -4.14
N LEU A 74 -5.14 -10.67 -3.32
CA LEU A 74 -5.03 -11.53 -2.16
C LEU A 74 -4.97 -10.67 -0.89
N ASN A 75 -5.88 -10.91 0.05
CA ASN A 75 -5.89 -10.28 1.36
C ASN A 75 -5.60 -11.32 2.45
N LEU A 76 -4.53 -11.13 3.20
CA LEU A 76 -4.15 -11.96 4.34
C LEU A 76 -4.35 -11.14 5.60
N LYS A 77 -5.35 -11.52 6.42
CA LYS A 77 -5.77 -10.71 7.57
C LYS A 77 -6.01 -11.50 8.86
N ASP A 78 -6.29 -10.76 9.93
CA ASP A 78 -6.85 -11.21 11.21
C ASP A 78 -6.23 -12.53 11.74
N GLY A 79 -4.93 -12.53 12.02
CA GLY A 79 -4.29 -13.70 12.62
C GLY A 79 -3.92 -14.82 11.64
N PHE A 80 -3.78 -14.51 10.35
CA PHE A 80 -3.10 -15.40 9.41
C PHE A 80 -1.73 -15.79 9.99
N SER A 81 -1.53 -17.09 10.24
CA SER A 81 -0.44 -17.58 11.11
C SER A 81 0.51 -18.55 10.45
N GLN A 82 0.53 -18.53 9.11
CA GLN A 82 1.45 -19.32 8.31
C GLN A 82 2.61 -18.49 7.80
N THR A 83 3.78 -19.13 7.72
CA THR A 83 4.90 -18.60 6.95
C THR A 83 4.56 -18.71 5.46
N LEU A 84 4.61 -17.59 4.74
CA LEU A 84 4.41 -17.57 3.29
C LEU A 84 5.69 -18.03 2.59
N GLN A 85 5.80 -19.33 2.32
CA GLN A 85 6.94 -19.86 1.57
C GLN A 85 6.95 -19.32 0.13
N PRO A 86 8.13 -19.13 -0.49
CA PRO A 86 8.23 -18.75 -1.88
C PRO A 86 7.41 -19.65 -2.80
N GLY A 87 6.55 -19.04 -3.63
CA GLY A 87 5.67 -19.75 -4.56
C GLY A 87 4.26 -20.05 -4.05
N VAL A 88 3.96 -19.83 -2.76
CA VAL A 88 2.59 -19.97 -2.23
C VAL A 88 1.65 -18.95 -2.86
N ILE A 89 2.09 -17.69 -2.95
CA ILE A 89 1.36 -16.65 -3.67
C ILE A 89 1.64 -16.82 -5.18
N PRO A 90 0.62 -17.03 -6.03
CA PRO A 90 0.81 -17.20 -7.46
C PRO A 90 1.32 -15.94 -8.15
N LYS A 91 2.08 -16.09 -9.24
CA LYS A 91 2.59 -14.98 -10.06
C LYS A 91 1.51 -14.16 -10.77
N THR A 92 0.26 -14.62 -10.73
CA THR A 92 -0.90 -13.92 -11.31
C THR A 92 -1.45 -12.85 -10.38
N VAL A 93 -1.13 -12.91 -9.08
CA VAL A 93 -1.56 -11.92 -8.09
C VAL A 93 -0.93 -10.56 -8.40
N LYS A 94 -1.77 -9.53 -8.45
CA LYS A 94 -1.39 -8.14 -8.73
C LYS A 94 -1.38 -7.27 -7.48
N THR A 95 -2.27 -7.54 -6.54
CA THR A 95 -2.34 -6.81 -5.26
C THR A 95 -2.27 -7.79 -4.10
N VAL A 96 -1.39 -7.51 -3.15
CA VAL A 96 -1.32 -8.22 -1.86
C VAL A 96 -1.62 -7.24 -0.74
N ILE A 97 -2.61 -7.58 0.09
CA ILE A 97 -3.02 -6.81 1.27
C ILE A 97 -2.61 -7.64 2.50
N LEU A 98 -1.90 -7.01 3.44
CA LEU A 98 -1.36 -7.65 4.63
C LEU A 98 -1.83 -6.90 5.88
N GLN A 99 -2.61 -7.57 6.71
CA GLN A 99 -3.16 -7.02 7.95
C GLN A 99 -2.98 -8.05 9.08
N GLU A 100 -2.48 -7.67 10.25
CA GLU A 100 -2.43 -8.56 11.43
C GLU A 100 -1.89 -10.00 11.17
N ILE A 101 -0.93 -10.16 10.24
CA ILE A 101 -0.29 -11.45 10.00
C ILE A 101 0.73 -11.72 11.12
N THR A 102 0.77 -12.95 11.63
CA THR A 102 1.51 -13.26 12.85
C THR A 102 2.88 -13.89 12.61
N LYS A 103 3.14 -14.41 11.40
CA LYS A 103 4.44 -14.97 11.01
C LYS A 103 5.21 -14.00 10.13
N PRO A 104 6.54 -13.89 10.34
CA PRO A 104 7.37 -12.98 9.57
C PRO A 104 7.32 -13.30 8.08
N LEU A 105 7.26 -12.26 7.25
CA LEU A 105 7.60 -12.40 5.83
C LEU A 105 9.08 -12.78 5.71
N ILE A 106 9.38 -13.66 4.77
CA ILE A 106 10.73 -13.99 4.33
C ILE A 106 10.94 -13.52 2.89
N ILE A 107 12.21 -13.36 2.47
CA ILE A 107 12.54 -13.02 1.08
C ILE A 107 11.90 -14.03 0.13
N GLY A 108 11.15 -13.54 -0.86
CA GLY A 108 10.42 -14.37 -1.82
C GLY A 108 9.01 -14.77 -1.40
N SER A 109 8.53 -14.41 -0.20
CA SER A 109 7.13 -14.62 0.22
C SER A 109 6.15 -13.98 -0.76
N ILE A 110 6.48 -12.77 -1.22
CA ILE A 110 5.72 -12.00 -2.19
C ILE A 110 6.42 -12.11 -3.55
N PRO A 111 5.73 -12.51 -4.64
CA PRO A 111 6.35 -12.62 -5.96
C PRO A 111 6.75 -11.26 -6.54
N ASN A 112 7.85 -11.21 -7.30
CA ASN A 112 8.29 -10.06 -8.12
C ASN A 112 7.28 -9.65 -9.23
N THR A 113 6.10 -10.25 -9.30
CA THR A 113 5.05 -9.95 -10.29
C THR A 113 3.89 -9.15 -9.70
N VAL A 114 3.89 -9.00 -8.36
CA VAL A 114 2.94 -8.17 -7.62
C VAL A 114 3.20 -6.72 -7.96
N PHE A 115 2.14 -5.98 -8.28
CA PHE A 115 2.21 -4.58 -8.69
C PHE A 115 2.01 -3.64 -7.49
N THR A 116 1.09 -3.99 -6.59
CA THR A 116 0.76 -3.21 -5.38
C THR A 116 0.85 -4.07 -4.13
N ILE A 117 1.48 -3.54 -3.07
CA ILE A 117 1.38 -4.10 -1.72
C ILE A 117 0.75 -3.05 -0.81
N GLU A 118 -0.21 -3.49 0.01
CA GLU A 118 -0.82 -2.68 1.04
C GLU A 118 -0.55 -3.31 2.41
N PHE A 119 0.12 -2.55 3.30
CA PHE A 119 0.29 -2.91 4.70
C PHE A 119 -0.75 -2.17 5.53
N HIS A 120 -1.57 -2.92 6.25
CA HIS A 120 -2.68 -2.42 7.05
C HIS A 120 -2.43 -2.56 8.54
N LYS A 121 -3.38 -2.06 9.34
CA LYS A 121 -3.37 -2.07 10.80
C LYS A 121 -2.89 -3.41 11.35
N GLY A 122 -2.03 -3.36 12.37
CA GLY A 122 -1.55 -4.53 13.10
C GLY A 122 -0.54 -5.40 12.35
N PHE A 123 -0.15 -5.07 11.12
CA PHE A 123 1.11 -5.56 10.57
C PHE A 123 2.27 -4.91 11.36
N ASN A 124 2.98 -5.72 12.16
CA ASN A 124 3.97 -5.25 13.14
C ASN A 124 5.35 -5.89 12.91
N GLN A 125 5.74 -6.06 11.65
CA GLN A 125 6.99 -6.74 11.27
C GLN A 125 7.96 -5.77 10.61
N LEU A 126 9.21 -5.78 11.05
CA LEU A 126 10.26 -4.97 10.43
C LEU A 126 10.49 -5.45 8.99
N LEU A 127 10.38 -4.53 8.03
CA LEU A 127 10.59 -4.80 6.61
C LEU A 127 12.07 -4.62 6.28
N THR A 128 12.86 -5.68 6.33
CA THR A 128 14.28 -5.61 5.93
C THR A 128 14.43 -5.65 4.40
N ALA A 129 15.63 -5.30 3.91
CA ALA A 129 15.94 -5.29 2.48
C ALA A 129 15.59 -6.64 1.81
N GLY A 130 14.86 -6.56 0.70
CA GLY A 130 14.43 -7.73 -0.09
C GLY A 130 13.12 -8.38 0.35
N ILE A 131 12.50 -7.96 1.46
CA ILE A 131 11.14 -8.40 1.84
C ILE A 131 10.10 -7.87 0.85
N ILE A 132 10.19 -6.57 0.53
CA ILE A 132 9.42 -5.98 -0.56
C ILE A 132 10.16 -6.31 -1.88
N PRO A 133 9.52 -7.01 -2.84
CA PRO A 133 10.19 -7.43 -4.07
C PRO A 133 10.44 -6.26 -5.03
N GLU A 134 11.51 -6.35 -5.85
CA GLU A 134 11.92 -5.31 -6.81
C GLU A 134 10.97 -5.14 -8.02
N GLY A 135 9.95 -5.98 -8.15
CA GLY A 135 8.93 -5.83 -9.19
C GLY A 135 7.72 -4.99 -8.78
N VAL A 136 7.65 -4.57 -7.52
CA VAL A 136 6.52 -3.80 -6.99
C VAL A 136 6.61 -2.36 -7.48
N TYR A 137 5.47 -1.80 -7.91
CA TYR A 137 5.39 -0.43 -8.40
C TYR A 137 4.79 0.52 -7.36
N SER A 138 3.82 0.05 -6.58
CA SER A 138 3.05 0.85 -5.63
C SER A 138 3.08 0.24 -4.23
N LEU A 139 3.38 1.06 -3.22
CA LEU A 139 3.30 0.69 -1.81
C LEU A 139 2.32 1.59 -1.06
N GLU A 140 1.50 0.97 -0.23
CA GLU A 140 0.61 1.68 0.67
C GLU A 140 0.81 1.22 2.12
N PHE A 141 0.83 2.17 3.04
CA PHE A 141 0.92 1.94 4.47
C PHE A 141 -0.25 2.61 5.18
N HIS A 142 -1.07 1.81 5.87
CA HIS A 142 -2.28 2.22 6.58
C HIS A 142 -2.19 1.82 8.05
N GLN A 143 -2.25 2.78 8.97
CA GLN A 143 -2.28 2.51 10.42
C GLN A 143 -1.13 1.61 10.94
N VAL A 144 0.07 1.75 10.37
CA VAL A 144 1.27 0.99 10.75
C VAL A 144 2.25 1.82 11.58
N LYS A 145 3.18 1.15 12.26
CA LYS A 145 4.20 1.78 13.11
C LYS A 145 5.54 1.04 13.03
N ASP A 146 6.63 1.80 12.96
CA ASP A 146 8.02 1.33 13.08
C ASP A 146 8.39 0.11 12.18
N LEU A 147 7.85 0.06 10.96
CA LEU A 147 8.09 -1.02 10.00
C LEU A 147 9.31 -0.79 9.10
N LEU A 148 9.68 0.48 8.85
CA LEU A 148 10.66 0.83 7.83
C LEU A 148 12.01 1.25 8.44
N ILE A 149 13.08 0.68 7.92
CA ILE A 149 14.47 1.13 8.02
C ILE A 149 15.01 1.53 6.64
N VAL A 150 16.20 2.15 6.59
CA VAL A 150 16.84 2.47 5.32
C VAL A 150 17.06 1.17 4.54
N GLY A 151 16.62 1.13 3.27
CA GLY A 151 16.66 -0.06 2.42
C GLY A 151 15.42 -0.97 2.49
N SER A 152 14.39 -0.62 3.28
CA SER A 152 13.12 -1.40 3.32
C SER A 152 12.32 -1.27 2.04
N ILE A 153 12.20 -0.04 1.55
CA ILE A 153 11.52 0.30 0.30
C ILE A 153 12.55 0.10 -0.83
N PRO A 154 12.27 -0.71 -1.85
CA PRO A 154 13.19 -0.87 -2.98
C PRO A 154 13.17 0.35 -3.92
N ASN A 155 14.17 0.47 -4.81
CA ASN A 155 14.27 1.58 -5.77
C ASN A 155 13.28 1.45 -6.94
N SER A 156 12.61 0.31 -7.08
CA SER A 156 11.55 0.06 -8.07
C SER A 156 10.22 0.73 -7.75
N ILE A 157 9.99 1.12 -6.49
CA ILE A 157 8.73 1.76 -6.08
C ILE A 157 8.64 3.15 -6.71
N TYR A 158 7.60 3.37 -7.51
CA TYR A 158 7.31 4.68 -8.09
C TYR A 158 6.28 5.46 -7.28
N SER A 159 5.25 4.78 -6.77
CA SER A 159 4.15 5.41 -6.01
C SER A 159 4.16 4.93 -4.56
N LEU A 160 4.27 5.87 -3.62
CA LEU A 160 4.25 5.61 -2.19
C LEU A 160 3.11 6.36 -1.51
N PHE A 161 2.27 5.63 -0.77
CA PHE A 161 1.17 6.19 0.01
C PHE A 161 1.39 5.94 1.50
N LEU A 162 1.59 7.03 2.25
CA LEU A 162 1.58 7.03 3.72
C LEU A 162 0.21 7.52 4.17
N LYS A 163 -0.70 6.58 4.45
CA LYS A 163 -2.13 6.87 4.66
C LYS A 163 -2.47 7.05 6.14
N GLU A 164 -3.78 7.11 6.42
CA GLU A 164 -4.33 7.38 7.74
C GLU A 164 -3.67 6.53 8.84
N GLY A 165 -3.24 7.20 9.91
CA GLY A 165 -2.70 6.57 11.10
C GLY A 165 -1.28 6.01 10.95
N PHE A 166 -0.58 6.28 9.84
CA PHE A 166 0.84 5.97 9.70
C PHE A 166 1.65 6.67 10.80
N ASP A 167 2.17 5.89 11.74
CA ASP A 167 2.83 6.36 12.96
C ASP A 167 4.30 5.93 12.96
N GLN A 168 5.05 6.44 12.00
CA GLN A 168 6.48 6.21 11.94
C GLN A 168 7.23 7.47 11.52
N LYS A 169 8.34 7.74 12.21
CA LYS A 169 9.27 8.79 11.83
C LYS A 169 9.97 8.42 10.52
N ILE A 170 9.81 9.26 9.49
CA ILE A 170 10.51 9.11 8.21
C ILE A 170 11.85 9.83 8.29
N SER A 171 12.92 9.11 8.64
CA SER A 171 14.28 9.66 8.55
C SER A 171 14.77 9.74 7.10
N PRO A 172 15.72 10.63 6.77
CA PRO A 172 16.31 10.68 5.44
C PRO A 172 16.81 9.30 4.97
N GLY A 173 16.48 8.94 3.73
CA GLY A 173 16.84 7.65 3.13
C GLY A 173 15.85 6.49 3.37
N ILE A 174 14.80 6.68 4.18
CA ILE A 174 13.70 5.69 4.29
C ILE A 174 12.93 5.60 2.98
N ILE A 175 12.49 6.75 2.45
CA ILE A 175 11.90 6.84 1.11
C ILE A 175 13.04 6.87 0.11
N THR A 176 13.03 5.95 -0.85
CA THR A 176 14.10 5.80 -1.82
C THR A 176 14.02 6.80 -2.97
N ASN A 177 15.14 6.97 -3.68
CA ASN A 177 15.21 7.78 -4.90
C ASN A 177 14.46 7.17 -6.12
N GLY A 178 13.74 6.05 -5.93
CA GLY A 178 12.84 5.49 -6.93
C GLY A 178 11.48 6.17 -6.97
N VAL A 179 11.04 6.73 -5.84
CA VAL A 179 9.68 7.26 -5.67
C VAL A 179 9.53 8.55 -6.47
N GLY A 180 8.58 8.58 -7.40
CA GLY A 180 8.21 9.76 -8.18
C GLY A 180 6.92 10.43 -7.68
N LEU A 181 6.00 9.63 -7.12
CA LEU A 181 4.73 10.09 -6.56
C LEU A 181 4.67 9.76 -5.06
N LEU A 182 4.47 10.78 -4.23
CA LEU A 182 4.33 10.62 -2.78
C LEU A 182 2.98 11.16 -2.33
N HIS A 183 2.20 10.32 -1.66
CA HIS A 183 0.96 10.70 -0.99
C HIS A 183 1.15 10.67 0.52
N LEU A 184 0.80 11.78 1.17
CA LEU A 184 0.83 11.97 2.62
C LEU A 184 -0.59 12.22 3.13
N GLY A 185 -1.10 11.28 3.93
CA GLY A 185 -2.37 11.39 4.65
C GLY A 185 -2.16 11.86 6.08
N GLU A 186 -2.99 11.35 6.99
CA GLU A 186 -2.86 11.59 8.44
C GLU A 186 -1.67 10.82 9.03
N ILE A 187 -0.46 11.27 8.69
CA ILE A 187 0.77 10.79 9.33
C ILE A 187 0.86 11.38 10.74
N LYS A 188 1.27 10.58 11.72
CA LYS A 188 1.31 11.01 13.14
C LYS A 188 2.63 11.66 13.55
N GLN A 189 3.69 11.44 12.77
CA GLN A 189 5.03 11.93 13.06
C GLN A 189 5.40 13.07 12.10
N PRO A 190 6.13 14.10 12.58
CA PRO A 190 6.56 15.18 11.72
C PRO A 190 7.58 14.68 10.68
N LEU A 191 7.56 15.31 9.51
CA LEU A 191 8.60 15.12 8.51
C LEU A 191 9.87 15.87 8.92
N LEU A 192 11.04 15.31 8.57
CA LEU A 192 12.32 15.97 8.70
C LEU A 192 12.75 16.57 7.36
N VAL A 193 13.67 17.52 7.41
CA VAL A 193 14.35 18.00 6.21
C VAL A 193 15.07 16.80 5.58
N ASN A 194 14.94 16.66 4.26
CA ASN A 194 15.42 15.53 3.46
C ASN A 194 14.69 14.18 3.68
N SER A 195 13.54 14.15 4.37
CA SER A 195 12.69 12.94 4.45
C SER A 195 12.06 12.59 3.10
N ILE A 196 11.75 13.60 2.28
CA ILE A 196 11.23 13.43 0.91
C ILE A 196 12.43 13.53 -0.06
N PRO A 197 12.71 12.49 -0.86
CA PRO A 197 13.84 12.50 -1.77
C PRO A 197 13.59 13.39 -2.99
N ASN A 198 14.66 13.89 -3.60
CA ASN A 198 14.61 14.73 -4.80
C ASN A 198 14.10 14.00 -6.07
N SER A 199 13.84 12.69 -5.99
CA SER A 199 13.19 11.94 -7.06
C SER A 199 11.69 12.19 -7.12
N VAL A 200 11.07 12.60 -6.01
CA VAL A 200 9.64 12.91 -5.96
C VAL A 200 9.40 14.17 -6.79
N THR A 201 8.43 14.08 -7.70
CA THR A 201 8.04 15.19 -8.58
C THR A 201 6.59 15.60 -8.37
N ASN A 202 5.74 14.70 -7.88
CA ASN A 202 4.37 15.02 -7.47
C ASN A 202 4.18 14.66 -6.01
N LEU A 203 3.77 15.66 -5.22
CA LEU A 203 3.47 15.52 -3.81
C LEU A 203 1.99 15.77 -3.57
N TYR A 204 1.32 14.80 -2.97
CA TYR A 204 -0.09 14.91 -2.58
C TYR A 204 -0.18 14.96 -1.07
N ILE A 205 -0.63 16.07 -0.53
CA ILE A 205 -0.95 16.19 0.89
C ILE A 205 -2.46 16.18 1.02
N THR A 206 -2.98 15.14 1.66
CA THR A 206 -4.41 14.81 1.65
C THR A 206 -5.06 15.16 2.99
N LYS A 207 -6.39 15.03 3.05
CA LYS A 207 -7.18 15.32 4.24
C LYS A 207 -6.64 14.57 5.46
N GLY A 208 -6.55 15.27 6.60
CA GLY A 208 -6.05 14.74 7.86
C GLY A 208 -4.56 15.01 8.10
N PHE A 209 -3.78 15.40 7.09
CA PHE A 209 -2.41 15.86 7.32
C PHE A 209 -2.43 17.14 8.17
N ASN A 210 -1.79 17.10 9.34
CA ASN A 210 -1.80 18.15 10.35
C ASN A 210 -0.39 18.48 10.89
N GLN A 211 0.66 18.16 10.13
CA GLN A 211 2.04 18.44 10.50
C GLN A 211 2.51 19.78 9.91
N SER A 212 3.42 20.47 10.59
CA SER A 212 4.03 21.69 10.04
C SER A 212 4.99 21.35 8.90
N LEU A 213 4.96 22.14 7.83
CA LEU A 213 5.89 22.01 6.71
C LEU A 213 6.85 23.19 6.74
N THR A 214 7.94 23.08 7.47
CA THR A 214 8.96 24.13 7.54
C THR A 214 9.80 24.19 6.25
N PRO A 215 10.54 25.29 6.01
CA PRO A 215 11.38 25.40 4.83
C PRO A 215 12.36 24.23 4.69
N GLY A 216 12.40 23.64 3.49
CA GLY A 216 13.24 22.47 3.18
C GLY A 216 12.60 21.10 3.42
N ILE A 217 11.39 21.03 3.97
CA ILE A 217 10.63 19.76 4.04
C ILE A 217 10.17 19.32 2.64
N ILE A 218 9.54 20.22 1.90
CA ILE A 218 9.18 19.99 0.50
C ILE A 218 10.43 20.27 -0.36
N PRO A 219 10.96 19.29 -1.11
CA PRO A 219 12.19 19.48 -1.90
C PRO A 219 11.93 20.30 -3.17
N ASN A 220 12.97 20.95 -3.68
CA ASN A 220 12.89 21.75 -4.92
C ASN A 220 12.55 20.93 -6.18
N SER A 221 12.57 19.59 -6.09
CA SER A 221 12.23 18.67 -7.17
C SER A 221 10.72 18.56 -7.42
N ILE A 222 9.88 18.95 -6.46
CA ILE A 222 8.43 18.90 -6.64
C ILE A 222 8.03 19.86 -7.76
N LYS A 223 7.37 19.33 -8.78
CA LYS A 223 6.78 20.07 -9.90
C LYS A 223 5.32 20.39 -9.64
N GLU A 224 4.58 19.44 -9.09
CA GLU A 224 3.16 19.55 -8.81
C GLU A 224 2.86 19.19 -7.35
N LEU A 225 2.24 20.13 -6.62
CA LEU A 225 1.84 19.96 -5.23
C LEU A 225 0.32 19.97 -5.16
N THR A 226 -0.30 18.89 -4.72
CA THR A 226 -1.73 18.85 -4.44
C THR A 226 -1.96 19.01 -2.94
N LEU A 227 -2.79 19.98 -2.55
CA LEU A 227 -3.19 20.26 -1.17
C LEU A 227 -4.69 19.98 -1.01
N GLY A 228 -5.01 18.94 -0.24
CA GLY A 228 -6.37 18.57 0.15
C GLY A 228 -6.71 18.87 1.61
N THR A 229 -5.90 19.73 2.27
CA THR A 229 -6.20 20.28 3.61
C THR A 229 -5.48 21.62 3.82
N ASP A 230 -6.12 22.54 4.55
CA ASP A 230 -5.57 23.82 5.03
C ASP A 230 -5.16 23.78 6.51
N ASN A 231 -5.36 22.64 7.19
CA ASN A 231 -4.93 22.39 8.57
C ASN A 231 -3.39 22.21 8.72
N ILE A 232 -2.62 22.67 7.74
CA ILE A 232 -1.16 22.57 7.69
C ILE A 232 -0.58 23.90 8.13
N GLN A 233 0.44 23.87 8.98
CA GLN A 233 1.18 25.09 9.27
C GLN A 233 2.23 25.34 8.17
N LEU A 234 2.01 26.42 7.41
CA LEU A 234 2.93 26.94 6.40
C LEU A 234 3.53 28.27 6.86
N VAL A 235 4.75 28.54 6.40
CA VAL A 235 5.50 29.80 6.57
C VAL A 235 6.14 30.20 5.24
N GLU A 236 6.74 31.39 5.19
CA GLU A 236 7.54 31.80 4.03
C GLU A 236 8.66 30.79 3.76
N GLY A 237 8.72 30.27 2.53
CA GLY A 237 9.69 29.26 2.11
C GLY A 237 9.30 27.80 2.38
N SER A 238 8.14 27.53 2.97
CA SER A 238 7.61 26.15 3.13
C SER A 238 7.43 25.45 1.79
N ILE A 239 6.93 26.17 0.79
CA ILE A 239 6.76 25.69 -0.58
C ILE A 239 7.93 26.23 -1.43
N PRO A 240 8.69 25.36 -2.13
CA PRO A 240 9.76 25.78 -3.01
C PRO A 240 9.31 26.75 -4.10
N LYS A 241 10.14 27.75 -4.40
CA LYS A 241 9.91 28.67 -5.52
C LYS A 241 9.99 28.00 -6.89
N THR A 242 10.53 26.78 -6.95
CA THR A 242 10.63 25.96 -8.17
C THR A 242 9.36 25.21 -8.51
N ILE A 243 8.35 25.23 -7.63
CA ILE A 243 7.05 24.59 -7.86
C ILE A 243 6.44 25.17 -9.15
N GLN A 244 5.89 24.31 -10.01
CA GLN A 244 5.28 24.75 -11.27
C GLN A 244 3.78 24.92 -11.11
N LYS A 245 3.16 24.00 -10.37
CA LYS A 245 1.72 23.92 -10.22
C LYS A 245 1.32 23.50 -8.82
N ILE A 246 0.31 24.18 -8.28
CA ILE A 246 -0.36 23.82 -7.03
C ILE A 246 -1.82 23.55 -7.36
N ILE A 247 -2.31 22.38 -6.96
CA ILE A 247 -3.73 22.04 -7.03
C ILE A 247 -4.29 22.09 -5.62
N ILE A 248 -5.30 22.91 -5.41
CA ILE A 248 -6.05 22.97 -4.18
C ILE A 248 -7.32 22.14 -4.37
N SER A 249 -7.61 21.23 -3.45
CA SER A 249 -8.78 20.33 -3.54
C SER A 249 -9.76 20.57 -2.40
N GLY A 250 -11.06 20.52 -2.70
CA GLY A 250 -12.13 20.76 -1.73
C GLY A 250 -12.31 22.24 -1.39
N ASP A 251 -12.77 22.53 -0.17
CA ASP A 251 -13.21 23.87 0.26
C ASP A 251 -12.06 24.79 0.74
N ILE A 252 -10.82 24.56 0.28
CA ILE A 252 -9.67 25.33 0.73
C ILE A 252 -9.57 26.63 -0.07
N GLU A 253 -9.54 27.75 0.64
CA GLU A 253 -9.35 29.06 0.04
C GLU A 253 -7.89 29.27 -0.42
N PRO A 254 -7.64 29.68 -1.68
CA PRO A 254 -6.28 29.92 -2.19
C PRO A 254 -5.46 30.92 -1.36
N SER A 255 -6.13 31.84 -0.64
CA SER A 255 -5.45 32.79 0.26
C SER A 255 -4.65 32.14 1.38
N PHE A 256 -4.93 30.87 1.71
CA PHE A 256 -4.12 30.06 2.63
C PHE A 256 -2.63 30.04 2.22
N LEU A 257 -2.33 30.12 0.92
CA LEU A 257 -0.97 30.10 0.39
C LEU A 257 -0.26 31.46 0.44
N ASN A 258 -0.94 32.55 0.78
CA ASN A 258 -0.34 33.89 0.79
C ASN A 258 0.87 33.99 1.73
N VAL A 259 0.86 33.24 2.83
CA VAL A 259 1.97 33.17 3.80
C VAL A 259 3.27 32.66 3.16
N CYS A 260 3.17 31.84 2.11
CA CYS A 260 4.32 31.26 1.43
C CYS A 260 5.05 32.26 0.50
N LYS A 261 4.46 33.43 0.20
CA LYS A 261 4.99 34.44 -0.74
C LYS A 261 5.42 33.84 -2.09
N LEU A 262 4.51 33.07 -2.67
CA LEU A 262 4.70 32.39 -3.95
C LEU A 262 4.89 33.39 -5.10
N ASP A 263 5.68 33.01 -6.10
CA ASP A 263 5.83 33.78 -7.34
C ASP A 263 4.50 33.81 -8.12
N LYS A 264 4.21 34.93 -8.78
CA LYS A 264 2.97 35.13 -9.55
C LYS A 264 2.86 34.22 -10.78
N SER A 265 3.97 33.61 -11.22
CA SER A 265 4.01 32.68 -12.35
C SER A 265 3.55 31.26 -12.01
N ILE A 266 3.41 30.92 -10.72
CA ILE A 266 2.97 29.58 -10.28
C ILE A 266 1.50 29.40 -10.65
N GLN A 267 1.20 28.29 -11.36
CA GLN A 267 -0.19 27.93 -11.65
C GLN A 267 -0.87 27.42 -10.37
N ILE A 268 -1.99 28.02 -9.99
CA ILE A 268 -2.82 27.56 -8.87
C ILE A 268 -4.20 27.21 -9.41
N ASP A 269 -4.55 25.93 -9.37
CA ASP A 269 -5.85 25.40 -9.79
C ASP A 269 -6.65 24.96 -8.57
N SER A 270 -7.99 25.03 -8.66
CA SER A 270 -8.89 24.48 -7.64
C SER A 270 -9.76 23.37 -8.24
N ASN A 271 -9.74 22.19 -7.62
CA ASN A 271 -10.66 21.09 -7.89
C ASN A 271 -11.73 21.06 -6.79
N TYR A 272 -12.92 21.59 -7.12
CA TYR A 272 -14.12 21.52 -6.29
C TYR A 272 -14.80 20.16 -6.43
#